data_AF-A0A173Y919-F1
#
_entry.id   AF-A0A173Y919-F1
#
_cell.length_a   1.000
_cell.length_b   1.000
_cell.length_c   1.000
_cell.angle_alpha   90.00
_cell.angle_beta   90.00
_cell.angle_gamma   90.00
#
_symmetry.space_group_name_H-M   'P 1'
#
loop_
_entity.id
_entity.type
_entity.pdbx_description
1 polymer ?
#
loop_
_entity_poly.entity_id
_entity_poly.type
_entity_poly.pdbx_seq_one_letter_code
_entity_poly.pdbx_strand_id
1 'polypeptide(L)' 'MEELMKELNSIKKYIPYNTYRTIKGQMKSGNMAAARTGISRIKKRVEGQAYGHTCN' A
#
# COMPACT_ATOMS: atom_id res chain seq x y z
N MET A 1 14.13 -4.78 -2.18
CA MET A 1 13.78 -3.39 -1.78
C MET A 1 13.19 -2.61 -2.94
N GLU A 2 13.85 -2.62 -4.11
CA GLU A 2 13.43 -1.86 -5.29
C GLU A 2 12.03 -2.25 -5.81
N GLU A 3 11.72 -3.55 -5.92
CA GLU A 3 10.39 -4.01 -6.34
C GLU A 3 9.26 -3.53 -5.41
N LEU A 4 9.46 -3.66 -4.11
CA LEU A 4 8.52 -3.22 -3.07
C LEU A 4 8.30 -1.69 -3.13
N MET A 5 9.34 -0.92 -3.46
CA MET A 5 9.25 0.52 -3.62
C MET A 5 8.45 0.89 -4.88
N LYS A 6 8.63 0.12 -5.96
CA LYS A 6 7.86 0.26 -7.21
C LYS A 6 6.38 -0.08 -7.00
N GLU A 7 6.09 -1.16 -6.27
CA GLU A 7 4.72 -1.49 -5.85
C GLU A 7 4.10 -0.41 -4.97
N LEU A 8 4.83 0.10 -3.98
CA LEU A 8 4.35 1.18 -3.11
C LEU A 8 4.05 2.46 -3.89
N ASN A 9 4.88 2.79 -4.90
CA ASN A 9 4.66 3.95 -5.75
C ASN A 9 3.45 3.77 -6.69
N SER A 10 3.16 2.55 -7.16
CA SER A 10 1.99 2.31 -8.02
C SER A 10 0.67 2.49 -7.26
N ILE A 11 0.64 2.14 -5.97
CA ILE A 11 -0.54 2.33 -5.12
C ILE A 11 -0.63 3.73 -4.49
N LYS A 12 0.40 4.57 -4.63
CA LYS A 12 0.48 5.92 -4.02
C LYS A 12 -0.73 6.80 -4.36
N LYS A 13 -1.28 6.68 -5.57
CA LYS A 13 -2.45 7.46 -6.03
C LYS A 13 -3.74 7.07 -5.30
N TYR A 14 -3.82 5.86 -4.76
CA TYR A 14 -5.02 5.29 -4.16
C TYR A 14 -5.00 5.27 -2.63
N ILE A 15 -3.91 5.77 -2.01
CA ILE A 15 -3.75 5.78 -0.56
C ILE A 15 -3.43 7.17 -0.03
N PRO A 16 -3.87 7.50 1.20
CA PRO A 16 -3.45 8.73 1.83
C PRO A 16 -1.94 8.74 2.11
N TYR A 17 -1.36 9.94 2.09
CA TYR A 17 0.09 10.14 2.25
C TYR A 17 0.65 9.53 3.55
N ASN A 18 -0.14 9.55 4.64
CA ASN A 18 0.25 8.95 5.92
C ASN A 18 0.47 7.44 5.79
N THR A 19 -0.40 6.73 5.07
CA THR A 19 -0.24 5.28 4.81
C THR A 19 1.01 5.00 4.00
N TYR A 20 1.26 5.80 2.94
CA TYR A 20 2.49 5.71 2.16
C TYR A 20 3.74 5.91 3.04
N ARG A 21 3.73 6.93 3.90
CA ARG A 21 4.84 7.25 4.81
C ARG A 21 5.11 6.12 5.81
N THR A 22 4.07 5.52 6.40
CA THR A 22 4.21 4.40 7.33
C THR A 22 4.82 3.18 6.66
N ILE A 23 4.34 2.79 5.47
CA ILE A 23 4.87 1.63 4.75
C ILE A 23 6.33 1.87 4.34
N LYS A 24 6.65 3.07 3.86
CA LYS A 24 8.04 3.48 3.57
C LYS A 24 8.92 3.41 4.82
N GLY A 25 8.39 3.79 5.99
CA GLY A 25 9.07 3.67 7.28
C GLY A 25 9.35 2.21 7.65
N GLN A 26 8.37 1.32 7.49
CA GLN A 26 8.54 -0.12 7.75
C GLN A 26 9.66 -0.73 6.89
N MET A 27 9.74 -0.36 5.61
CA MET A 27 10.82 -0.78 4.71
C MET A 27 12.19 -0.27 5.19
N LYS A 28 12.27 0.99 5.62
CA LYS A 28 13.52 1.58 6.15
C LYS A 28 13.96 0.93 7.47
N SER A 29 13.02 0.52 8.32
CA SER A 29 13.29 -0.19 9.57
C SER A 29 13.59 -1.69 9.39
N GLY A 30 13.66 -2.18 8.15
CA GLY A 30 13.93 -3.60 7.85
C GLY A 30 12.72 -4.53 8.00
N ASN A 31 11.55 -4.00 8.35
CA ASN A 31 10.32 -4.79 8.53
C ASN A 31 9.59 -4.97 7.18
N MET A 32 10.23 -5.71 6.28
CA MET A 32 9.78 -5.95 4.91
C MET A 32 8.48 -6.77 4.84
N ALA A 33 8.29 -7.69 5.80
CA ALA A 33 7.09 -8.51 5.90
C ALA A 33 5.84 -7.63 6.13
N ALA A 34 5.90 -6.73 7.11
CA ALA A 34 4.80 -5.81 7.40
C ALA A 34 4.48 -4.90 6.21
N ALA A 35 5.50 -4.35 5.55
CA ALA A 35 5.34 -3.51 4.36
C ALA A 35 4.65 -4.27 3.22
N ARG A 36 5.08 -5.50 2.93
CA ARG A 36 4.50 -6.34 1.87
C ARG A 36 3.04 -6.71 2.15
N THR A 37 2.72 -7.08 3.39
CA THR A 37 1.34 -7.35 3.80
C THR A 37 0.47 -6.09 3.68
N GLY A 38 0.99 -4.93 4.08
CA GLY A 38 0.30 -3.64 3.94
C GLY A 38 -0.06 -3.33 2.49
N ILE A 39 0.92 -3.42 1.59
CA ILE A 39 0.74 -3.20 0.15
C ILE A 39 -0.26 -4.20 -0.45
N SER A 40 -0.14 -5.50 -0.13
CA SER A 40 -1.06 -6.53 -0.65
C SER A 40 -2.52 -6.29 -0.23
N ARG A 41 -2.76 -5.90 1.04
CA ARG A 41 -4.10 -5.57 1.53
C ARG A 41 -4.69 -4.35 0.82
N ILE A 42 -3.87 -3.32 0.60
CA ILE A 42 -4.28 -2.13 -0.13
C ILE A 42 -4.59 -2.47 -1.57
N LYS A 43 -3.73 -3.23 -2.25
CA LYS A 43 -3.95 -3.65 -3.63
C LYS A 43 -5.25 -4.44 -3.79
N LYS A 44 -5.52 -5.41 -2.89
CA LYS A 44 -6.80 -6.12 -2.83
C LYS A 44 -7.99 -5.19 -2.59
N ARG A 45 -7.83 -4.15 -1.77
CA ARG A 45 -8.88 -3.15 -1.53
C ARG A 45 -9.10 -2.25 -2.75
N VAL A 46 -8.05 -1.83 -3.46
CA VAL A 46 -8.15 -0.99 -4.66
C VAL A 46 -8.76 -1.79 -5.82
N GLU A 47 -8.31 -3.02 -6.02
CA GLU A 47 -8.92 -3.97 -6.95
C GLU A 47 -10.39 -4.18 -6.55
N GLY A 48 -10.67 -4.53 -5.28
CA GLY A 48 -12.02 -4.72 -4.75
C GLY A 48 -12.93 -3.48 -4.80
N GLN A 49 -12.37 -2.27 -4.69
CA GLN A 49 -13.10 -1.00 -4.72
C GLN A 49 -13.53 -0.60 -6.13
N ALA A 50 -12.92 -1.15 -7.19
CA ALA A 50 -13.45 -1.03 -8.55
C ALA A 50 -14.88 -1.61 -8.67
N TYR A 51 -15.30 -2.45 -7.73
CA TYR A 51 -16.60 -3.13 -7.73
C TYR A 51 -17.53 -2.71 -6.57
N GLY A 52 -17.15 -1.75 -5.72
CA GLY A 52 -17.81 -1.58 -4.42
C GLY A 52 -17.70 -0.20 -3.77
N HIS A 53 -17.74 0.88 -4.54
CA HIS A 53 -17.99 2.20 -3.95
C HIS A 53 -19.50 2.45 -3.84
N THR A 54 -20.13 1.84 -2.85
CA THR A 54 -21.28 2.43 -2.17
C THR A 54 -21.01 2.36 -0.68
N CYS A 55 -20.66 3.51 -0.09
CA CYS A 55 -21.00 3.78 1.30
C CYS A 55 -20.98 5.28 1.57
N ASN A 56 -22.22 5.79 1.69
CA ASN A 56 -22.71 7.09 2.16
C ASN A 56 -22.41 8.34 1.32
#